data_AF-A0A316Q0L0-F1
#
_entry.id   AF-A0A316Q0L0-F1
#
_cell.length_a   1.000
_cell.length_b   1.000
_cell.length_c   1.000
_cell.angle_alpha   90.00
_cell.angle_beta   90.00
_cell.angle_gamma   90.00
#
_symmetry.space_group_name_H-M   'P 1'
#
loop_
_entity.id
_entity.type
_entity.pdbx_description
1 polymer ?
#
loop_
_entity_poly.entity_id
_entity_poly.type
_entity_poly.pdbx_seq_one_letter_code
_entity_poly.pdbx_strand_id
1 'polypeptide(L)'
;MENVIFNDLGKACILFQSIFPNSVVAAEVHVKGNFRTKRIDLVIKKDSDIYLIKLLKNTDKIPFYMRSYEEAINQYNITYPDIAFHSLCLVPNAKINNEVRVDADIKDLSALNLMFRGV
;
A
#
# COMPACT_ATOMS: atom_id res chain seq x y z
N MET A 1 -9.88 9.42 11.95
CA MET A 1 -9.54 8.08 11.40
C MET A 1 -8.12 8.06 10.84
N GLU A 2 -7.76 8.96 9.91
CA GLU A 2 -6.40 9.03 9.31
C GLU A 2 -5.27 9.17 10.34
N ASN A 3 -5.46 9.94 11.41
CA ASN A 3 -4.44 10.09 12.46
C ASN A 3 -4.09 8.76 13.16
N VAL A 4 -4.97 7.76 13.15
CA VAL A 4 -4.67 6.41 13.66
C VAL A 4 -3.88 5.61 12.63
N ILE A 5 -4.32 5.66 11.37
CA ILE A 5 -3.74 4.93 10.24
C ILE A 5 -2.27 5.27 10.03
N PHE A 6 -1.92 6.56 10.02
CA PHE A 6 -0.58 7.02 9.68
C PHE A 6 0.40 7.04 10.87
N ASN A 7 -0.07 6.80 12.10
CA ASN A 7 0.79 6.83 13.29
C ASN A 7 1.08 5.44 13.87
N ASP A 8 0.22 4.45 13.62
CA ASP A 8 0.29 3.15 14.25
C ASP A 8 -0.09 2.06 13.23
N LEU A 9 0.90 1.34 12.72
CA LEU A 9 0.70 0.33 11.67
C LEU A 9 -0.07 -0.90 12.18
N GLY A 10 0.08 -1.25 13.47
CA GLY A 10 -0.69 -2.34 14.07
C GLY A 10 -2.18 -2.01 14.09
N LYS A 11 -2.54 -0.79 14.52
CA LYS A 11 -3.94 -0.32 14.47
C LYS A 11 -4.43 -0.12 13.04
N ALA A 12 -3.57 0.32 12.13
CA ALA A 12 -3.90 0.41 10.70
C ALA A 12 -4.29 -0.97 10.16
N CYS A 13 -3.52 -2.02 10.46
CA CYS A 13 -3.81 -3.39 10.05
C CYS A 13 -5.21 -3.85 10.48
N ILE A 14 -5.54 -3.66 11.77
CA ILE A 14 -6.84 -4.04 12.35
C ILE A 14 -7.97 -3.28 11.64
N LEU A 15 -7.78 -1.98 11.41
CA LEU A 15 -8.75 -1.16 10.70
C LEU A 15 -8.96 -1.66 9.27
N PHE A 16 -7.89 -1.89 8.51
CA PHE A 16 -7.99 -2.33 7.12
C PHE A 16 -8.61 -3.71 6.99
N GLN A 17 -8.30 -4.64 7.90
CA GLN A 17 -8.97 -5.93 7.94
C GLN A 17 -10.48 -5.80 8.22
N SER A 18 -10.87 -4.80 9.03
CA SER A 18 -12.28 -4.51 9.32
C SER A 18 -13.00 -3.84 8.13
N ILE A 19 -12.32 -2.99 7.37
CA ILE A 19 -12.87 -2.33 6.18
C ILE A 19 -12.98 -3.30 5.00
N PHE A 20 -12.03 -4.24 4.90
CA PHE A 20 -11.92 -5.23 3.83
C PHE A 20 -11.99 -6.66 4.38
N PRO A 21 -13.15 -7.10 4.89
CA PRO A 21 -13.27 -8.37 5.62
C PRO A 21 -13.02 -9.61 4.75
N ASN A 22 -13.20 -9.49 3.43
CA ASN A 22 -12.98 -10.57 2.47
C ASN A 22 -11.56 -10.59 1.89
N SER A 23 -10.68 -9.68 2.35
CA SER A 23 -9.29 -9.60 1.93
C SER A 23 -8.37 -10.11 3.04
N VAL A 24 -7.19 -10.59 2.66
CA VAL A 24 -6.12 -10.85 3.63
C VAL A 24 -5.32 -9.57 3.79
N VAL A 25 -5.23 -9.07 5.02
CA VAL A 25 -4.50 -7.85 5.34
C VAL A 25 -3.33 -8.17 6.27
N ALA A 26 -2.14 -7.68 5.93
CA ALA A 26 -0.95 -7.77 6.75
C ALA A 26 -0.24 -6.42 6.83
N ALA A 27 0.33 -6.08 7.99
CA ALA A 27 1.14 -4.88 8.16
C ALA A 27 2.59 -5.23 8.52
N GLU A 28 3.49 -4.27 8.31
CA GLU A 28 4.92 -4.41 8.60
C GLU A 28 5.56 -5.65 7.95
N VAL A 29 5.19 -5.87 6.68
CA VAL A 29 5.65 -7.02 5.91
C VAL A 29 7.11 -6.80 5.48
N HIS A 30 7.95 -7.78 5.81
CA HIS A 30 9.36 -7.75 5.46
C HIS A 30 9.59 -8.48 4.14
N VAL A 31 10.19 -7.80 3.18
CA VAL A 31 10.60 -8.39 1.90
C VAL A 31 11.94 -9.11 2.10
N LYS A 32 12.07 -10.33 1.55
CA LYS A 32 13.30 -11.11 1.60
C LYS A 32 14.41 -10.35 0.84
N GLY A 33 15.49 -9.97 1.52
CA GLY A 33 16.55 -9.11 0.96
C GLY A 33 17.29 -8.35 2.06
N ASN A 34 17.97 -7.24 1.72
CA ASN A 34 18.73 -6.44 2.69
C ASN A 34 17.79 -5.90 3.79
N PHE A 35 17.80 -6.58 4.95
CA PHE A 35 16.80 -6.53 6.03
C PHE A 35 16.49 -5.13 6.59
N ARG A 36 17.35 -4.14 6.34
CA ARG A 36 17.26 -2.81 6.95
C ARG A 36 16.46 -1.80 6.12
N THR A 37 16.14 -2.07 4.85
CA THR A 37 15.68 -1.01 3.94
C THR A 37 14.30 -1.21 3.29
N LYS A 38 13.74 -2.42 3.25
CA LYS A 38 12.48 -2.68 2.51
C LYS A 38 11.37 -3.28 3.38
N ARG A 39 10.80 -2.45 4.26
CA ARG A 39 9.54 -2.75 4.96
C ARG A 39 8.36 -2.21 4.15
N ILE A 40 7.43 -3.10 3.84
CA ILE A 40 6.12 -2.74 3.30
C ILE A 40 5.19 -2.47 4.47
N ASP A 41 4.57 -1.28 4.49
CA ASP A 41 3.77 -0.89 5.66
C ASP A 41 2.47 -1.68 5.75
N LEU A 42 1.83 -1.96 4.60
CA LEU A 42 0.59 -2.71 4.51
C LEU A 42 0.57 -3.54 3.21
N VAL A 43 0.11 -4.78 3.29
CA VAL A 43 -0.17 -5.65 2.15
C VAL A 43 -1.62 -6.06 2.21
N ILE A 44 -2.34 -5.92 1.09
CA ILE A 44 -3.72 -6.40 0.96
C ILE A 44 -3.76 -7.38 -0.21
N LYS A 45 -4.21 -8.61 0.05
CA LYS A 45 -4.52 -9.58 -1.01
C LYS A 45 -6.03 -9.62 -1.20
N LYS A 46 -6.47 -9.37 -2.43
CA LYS A 46 -7.86 -9.49 -2.87
C LYS A 46 -7.86 -10.36 -4.12
N ASP A 47 -8.54 -11.50 -4.08
CA ASP A 47 -8.59 -12.45 -5.20
C ASP A 47 -7.17 -12.85 -5.68
N SER A 48 -6.85 -12.64 -6.95
CA SER A 48 -5.53 -12.91 -7.56
C SER A 48 -4.57 -11.70 -7.53
N ASP A 49 -5.00 -10.60 -6.91
CA ASP A 49 -4.23 -9.36 -6.82
C ASP A 49 -3.62 -9.16 -5.43
N ILE A 50 -2.36 -8.72 -5.40
CA ILE A 50 -1.63 -8.36 -4.18
C ILE A 50 -1.20 -6.90 -4.28
N TYR A 51 -1.64 -6.10 -3.33
CA TYR A 51 -1.34 -4.67 -3.25
C TYR A 51 -0.30 -4.41 -2.16
N LEU A 52 0.87 -3.89 -2.54
CA LEU A 52 1.93 -3.44 -1.66
C LEU A 52 1.73 -1.95 -1.39
N ILE A 53 1.35 -1.60 -0.17
CA ILE A 53 0.89 -0.26 0.18
C ILE A 53 1.91 0.42 1.11
N LYS A 54 2.33 1.63 0.75
CA LYS A 54 3.14 2.49 1.62
C LYS A 54 2.26 3.55 2.25
N LEU A 55 2.35 3.73 3.57
CA LEU A 55 1.57 4.74 4.30
C LEU A 55 2.47 5.96 4.53
N LEU A 56 2.13 7.09 3.89
CA LEU A 56 2.97 8.28 3.89
C LEU A 56 2.23 9.49 4.44
N LYS A 57 2.81 10.14 5.45
CA LYS A 57 2.30 11.42 5.99
C LYS A 57 2.53 12.61 5.04
N ASN A 58 3.59 12.53 4.24
CA ASN A 58 4.05 13.55 3.29
C ASN A 58 4.38 12.91 1.94
N THR A 59 4.30 13.69 0.87
CA THR A 59 4.40 13.24 -0.53
C THR A 59 5.84 13.18 -1.05
N ASP A 60 6.77 13.88 -0.41
CA ASP A 60 8.16 14.07 -0.86
C ASP A 60 8.94 12.77 -1.11
N LYS A 61 8.56 11.69 -0.41
CA LYS A 61 9.24 10.38 -0.48
C LYS A 61 8.56 9.37 -1.41
N ILE A 62 7.47 9.74 -2.07
CA ILE A 62 6.72 8.83 -2.96
C ILE A 62 7.64 8.18 -4.02
N PRO A 63 8.46 8.93 -4.78
CA PRO A 63 9.28 8.33 -5.84
C PRO A 63 10.28 7.28 -5.31
N PHE A 64 10.81 7.50 -4.10
CA PHE A 64 11.75 6.57 -3.47
C PHE A 64 11.08 5.23 -3.13
N TYR A 65 9.87 5.29 -2.54
CA TYR A 65 9.16 4.07 -2.14
C TYR A 65 8.59 3.32 -3.33
N MET A 66 8.07 4.02 -4.35
CA MET A 66 7.56 3.39 -5.56
C MET A 66 8.65 2.60 -6.28
N ARG A 67 9.83 3.19 -6.52
CA ARG A 67 10.98 2.47 -7.08
C ARG A 67 11.37 1.24 -6.25
N SER A 68 11.41 1.39 -4.93
CA SER A 68 11.76 0.26 -4.05
C SER A 68 10.73 -0.87 -4.11
N TYR A 69 9.45 -0.56 -4.30
CA TYR A 69 8.38 -1.55 -4.40
C TYR A 69 8.34 -2.20 -5.79
N GLU A 70 8.55 -1.45 -6.87
CA GLU A 70 8.71 -1.99 -8.23
C GLU A 70 9.82 -3.04 -8.28
N GLU A 71 10.97 -2.79 -7.63
CA GLU A 71 12.03 -3.78 -7.52
C GLU A 71 11.57 -5.07 -6.81
N ALA A 72 10.74 -4.96 -5.78
CA ALA A 72 10.18 -6.13 -5.08
C ALA A 72 9.14 -6.86 -5.95
N ILE A 73 8.29 -6.12 -6.65
CA ILE A 73 7.28 -6.64 -7.59
C ILE A 73 7.98 -7.40 -8.71
N ASN A 74 9.03 -6.86 -9.31
CA ASN A 74 9.78 -7.53 -10.37
C ASN A 74 10.35 -8.87 -9.90
N GLN A 75 10.85 -8.95 -8.66
CA GLN A 75 11.32 -10.22 -8.08
C GLN A 75 10.18 -11.21 -7.84
N TYR A 76 9.04 -10.72 -7.35
CA TYR A 76 7.88 -11.58 -7.07
C TYR A 76 7.18 -12.06 -8.33
N ASN A 77 7.10 -11.24 -9.39
CA ASN A 77 6.55 -11.63 -10.69
C ASN A 77 7.34 -12.79 -11.32
N ILE A 78 8.66 -12.86 -11.08
CA ILE A 78 9.47 -14.01 -11.53
C ILE A 78 9.13 -15.27 -10.73
N THR A 79 8.86 -15.13 -9.43
CA THR A 79 8.64 -16.26 -8.52
C THR A 79 7.20 -16.77 -8.55
N TYR A 80 6.24 -15.87 -8.77
CA TYR A 80 4.80 -16.10 -8.71
C TYR A 80 4.11 -15.44 -9.93
N PRO A 81 4.32 -15.97 -11.14
CA PRO A 81 3.88 -15.32 -12.39
C PRO A 81 2.36 -15.23 -12.54
N ASP A 82 1.60 -16.09 -11.85
CA ASP A 82 0.14 -16.12 -11.91
C ASP A 82 -0.53 -15.14 -10.93
N ILE A 83 0.26 -14.39 -10.15
CA ILE A 83 -0.23 -13.40 -9.19
C ILE A 83 0.05 -12.00 -9.74
N ALA A 84 -0.97 -11.16 -9.77
CA ALA A 84 -0.82 -9.76 -10.14
C ALA A 84 -0.39 -8.94 -8.92
N PHE A 85 0.84 -8.41 -8.95
CA PHE A 85 1.35 -7.53 -7.90
C PHE A 85 1.25 -6.05 -8.31
N HIS A 86 0.78 -5.22 -7.38
CA HIS A 86 0.61 -3.78 -7.55
C HIS A 86 1.27 -3.04 -6.40
N SER A 87 1.74 -1.81 -6.64
CA SER A 87 2.25 -0.91 -5.59
C SER A 87 1.47 0.37 -5.56
N LEU A 88 1.16 0.88 -4.36
CA LEU A 88 0.54 2.19 -4.21
C LEU A 88 0.97 2.89 -2.90
N CYS A 89 0.86 4.22 -2.90
CA CYS A 89 1.06 5.08 -1.75
C CYS A 89 -0.29 5.56 -1.23
N LEU A 90 -0.58 5.26 0.04
CA LEU A 90 -1.69 5.85 0.76
C LEU A 90 -1.20 7.13 1.44
N VAL A 91 -1.89 8.24 1.22
CA VAL A 91 -1.59 9.55 1.83
C VAL A 91 -2.84 10.15 2.48
N PRO A 92 -2.70 11.06 3.46
CA PRO A 92 -3.84 11.80 3.99
C PRO A 92 -4.56 12.58 2.88
N ASN A 93 -5.89 12.62 2.93
CA ASN A 93 -6.70 13.30 1.91
C ASN A 93 -6.27 14.76 1.68
N ALA A 94 -5.93 15.48 2.76
CA ALA A 94 -5.45 16.87 2.69
C ALA A 94 -4.18 17.05 1.82
N LYS A 95 -3.43 15.98 1.54
CA LYS A 95 -2.21 15.99 0.73
C LYS A 95 -2.44 15.67 -0.75
N ILE A 96 -3.62 15.15 -1.12
CA ILE A 96 -3.93 14.81 -2.52
C ILE A 96 -4.10 16.05 -3.40
N ASN A 97 -4.65 17.14 -2.85
CA ASN A 97 -5.01 18.30 -3.66
C ASN A 97 -3.88 19.31 -3.88
N ASN A 98 -2.72 19.16 -3.21
CA ASN A 98 -1.71 20.21 -3.24
C ASN A 98 -0.55 19.99 -4.21
N GLU A 99 -0.09 18.77 -4.52
CA GLU A 99 1.09 18.62 -5.40
C GLU A 99 1.15 17.36 -6.27
N VAL A 100 0.20 16.41 -6.18
CA VAL A 100 0.35 15.13 -6.88
C VAL A 100 -0.93 14.63 -7.53
N ARG A 101 -1.30 15.26 -8.65
CA ARG A 101 -2.23 14.68 -9.63
C ARG A 101 -1.44 14.25 -10.86
N VAL A 102 -0.85 13.06 -10.87
CA VAL A 102 -0.47 12.41 -12.15
C VAL A 102 -0.54 10.88 -12.09
N ASP A 103 -0.21 10.21 -10.98
CA ASP A 103 -0.04 8.74 -11.02
C ASP A 103 -1.18 7.96 -10.36
N ALA A 104 -1.61 6.88 -11.04
CA ALA A 104 -2.66 5.96 -10.59
C ALA A 104 -2.37 5.34 -9.21
N ASP A 105 -1.12 5.35 -8.79
CA ASP A 105 -0.60 4.65 -7.61
C ASP A 105 -0.64 5.49 -6.32
N ILE A 106 -1.25 6.68 -6.31
CA ILE A 106 -1.42 7.49 -5.10
C ILE A 106 -2.91 7.58 -4.75
N LYS A 107 -3.26 7.18 -3.52
CA LYS A 107 -4.65 7.12 -3.04
C LYS A 107 -4.80 7.75 -1.66
N ASP A 108 -6.00 8.24 -1.36
CA ASP A 108 -6.45 8.46 0.02
C ASP A 108 -7.30 7.27 0.46
N LEU A 109 -7.76 7.30 1.71
CA LEU A 109 -8.61 6.24 2.25
C LEU A 109 -9.91 6.07 1.45
N SER A 110 -10.49 7.16 0.96
CA SER A 110 -11.74 7.14 0.20
C SER A 110 -11.57 6.42 -1.14
N ALA A 111 -10.54 6.79 -1.90
CA ALA A 111 -10.23 6.18 -3.19
C ALA A 111 -9.80 4.72 -3.05
N LEU A 112 -9.03 4.39 -2.01
CA LEU A 112 -8.69 3.00 -1.69
C LEU A 112 -9.96 2.19 -1.38
N ASN A 113 -10.87 2.73 -0.56
CA ASN A 113 -12.09 2.01 -0.22
C ASN A 113 -12.99 1.75 -1.45
N LEU A 114 -13.09 2.70 -2.37
CA LEU A 114 -13.81 2.52 -3.64
C LEU A 114 -13.18 1.41 -4.50
N MET A 115 -11.86 1.39 -4.60
CA MET A 115 -11.12 0.37 -5.36
C MET A 115 -11.37 -1.05 -4.85
N PHE A 116 -11.43 -1.22 -3.53
CA PHE A 116 -11.59 -2.54 -2.93
C PHE A 116 -13.05 -3.00 -2.78
N ARG A 117 -14.02 -2.09 -2.70
CA ARG A 117 -15.43 -2.48 -2.61
C ARG A 117 -16.02 -2.94 -3.94
N GLY A 118 -15.47 -2.49 -5.08
CA GLY A 118 -16.17 -2.63 -6.36
C GLY A 118 -17.46 -1.80 -6.32
N VAL A 119 -17.86 -1.24 -7.46
CA VAL A 119 -19.25 -0.77 -7.60
C VAL A 119 -20.15 -1.98 -7.74
#